data_AF-A0A959YJV6-F1
#
_entry.id   AF-A0A959YJV6-F1
#
_cell.length_a   1.000
_cell.length_b   1.000
_cell.length_c   1.000
_cell.angle_alpha   90.00
_cell.angle_beta   90.00
_cell.angle_gamma   90.00
#
_symmetry.space_group_name_H-M   'P 1'
#
loop_
_entity.id
_entity.type
_entity.pdbx_description
1 polymer ?
#
loop_
_entity_poly.entity_id
_entity_poly.type
_entity_poly.pdbx_seq_one_letter_code
_entity_poly.pdbx_strand_id
1 'polypeptide(L)'
;ANIGLTPQNNGEMVRLNLPPLTEERRKELVKNVKHLGEGARVTVRNARKEANDHIKKIQKDGLPEDMAKDAEDLVQKMTDQYIAEVDKVLDRKEKEIMTV
;
A
#
# COMPACT_ATOMS: atom_id res chain seq x y z
N ALA A 1 20.04 4.01 12.00
CA ALA A 1 21.51 4.05 12.14
C ALA A 1 22.27 3.21 11.09
N ASN A 2 21.61 2.51 10.16
CA ASN A 2 22.25 1.57 9.21
C ASN A 2 22.15 2.03 7.75
N ILE A 3 22.41 3.33 7.50
CA ILE A 3 22.32 3.90 6.14
C ILE A 3 23.66 3.84 5.39
N GLY A 4 24.76 3.40 6.04
CA GLY A 4 26.08 3.27 5.40
C GLY A 4 26.69 4.59 4.91
N LEU A 5 26.13 5.72 5.33
CA LEU A 5 26.55 7.06 4.92
C LEU A 5 27.37 7.70 6.03
N THR A 6 28.56 8.17 5.70
CA THR A 6 29.37 9.01 6.56
C THR A 6 28.91 10.46 6.45
N PRO A 7 28.28 11.04 7.48
CA PRO A 7 27.89 12.45 7.47
C PRO A 7 29.14 13.33 7.40
N GLN A 8 29.20 14.22 6.42
CA GLN A 8 30.23 15.25 6.31
C GLN A 8 29.70 16.52 6.99
N ASN A 9 30.30 16.89 8.12
CA ASN A 9 29.92 18.08 8.88
C ASN A 9 30.90 19.23 8.58
N ASN A 10 30.40 20.33 8.02
CA ASN A 10 31.18 21.54 7.72
C ASN A 10 31.04 22.65 8.79
N GLY A 11 30.58 22.32 10.00
CA GLY A 11 30.48 23.25 11.12
C GLY A 11 29.13 23.97 11.26
N GLU A 12 28.41 24.23 10.16
CA GLU A 12 27.04 24.77 10.17
C GLU A 12 25.98 23.77 9.69
N MET A 13 26.34 22.81 8.84
CA MET A 13 25.41 21.84 8.25
C MET A 13 26.04 20.47 8.08
N VAL A 14 25.24 19.42 8.31
CA VAL A 14 25.59 18.02 8.05
C VAL A 14 25.13 17.64 6.65
N ARG A 15 26.07 17.39 5.73
CA ARG A 15 25.79 16.84 4.40
C ARG A 15 25.89 15.32 4.42
N LEU A 16 24.89 14.65 3.86
CA LEU A 16 24.88 13.22 3.62
C LEU A 16 25.02 12.98 2.11
N ASN A 17 26.19 12.51 1.67
CA ASN A 17 26.45 12.18 0.26
C ASN A 17 25.84 10.81 -0.05
N LEU A 18 24.60 10.77 -0.52
CA LEU A 18 23.95 9.55 -0.99
C LEU A 18 24.62 9.09 -2.31
N PRO A 19 25.31 7.94 -2.34
CA PRO A 19 25.78 7.39 -3.60
C PRO A 19 24.58 7.02 -4.47
N PRO A 20 24.68 7.13 -5.80
CA PRO A 20 23.62 6.69 -6.69
C PRO A 20 23.34 5.21 -6.45
N LEU A 21 22.05 4.87 -6.36
CA LEU A 21 21.63 3.47 -6.23
C LEU A 21 22.15 2.69 -7.45
N THR A 22 22.89 1.59 -7.20
CA THR A 22 23.27 0.64 -8.24
C THR A 22 22.03 -0.01 -8.85
N GLU A 23 22.13 -0.48 -10.09
CA GLU A 23 21.02 -1.12 -10.79
C GLU A 23 20.51 -2.36 -10.03
N GLU A 24 21.41 -3.10 -9.37
CA GLU A 24 21.08 -4.23 -8.49
C GLU A 24 20.21 -3.79 -7.31
N ARG A 25 20.55 -2.67 -6.65
CA ARG A 25 19.77 -2.18 -5.52
C ARG A 25 18.40 -1.65 -5.94
N ARG A 26 18.29 -1.06 -7.14
CA ARG A 26 17.00 -0.66 -7.72
C ARG A 26 16.11 -1.88 -7.98
N LYS A 27 16.66 -2.97 -8.54
CA LYS A 27 15.93 -4.23 -8.76
C LYS A 27 15.43 -4.86 -7.44
N GLU A 28 16.25 -4.84 -6.39
CA GLU A 28 15.82 -5.30 -5.06
C GLU A 28 14.68 -4.46 -4.49
N LEU A 29 14.76 -3.13 -4.63
CA LEU A 29 13.72 -2.22 -4.16
C LEU A 29 12.40 -2.44 -4.93
N VAL A 30 12.44 -2.64 -6.25
CA VAL A 30 11.25 -2.99 -7.04
C VAL A 30 10.64 -4.30 -6.55
N LYS A 31 11.46 -5.33 -6.26
CA LYS A 31 10.98 -6.61 -5.74
C LYS A 31 10.28 -6.46 -4.39
N ASN A 32 10.86 -5.65 -3.49
CA ASN A 32 10.25 -5.34 -2.20
C ASN A 32 8.94 -4.56 -2.34
N VAL A 33 8.89 -3.58 -3.25
CA VAL A 33 7.67 -2.81 -3.55
C VAL A 33 6.56 -3.72 -4.06
N LYS A 34 6.86 -4.65 -4.98
CA LYS A 34 5.88 -5.65 -5.44
C LYS A 34 5.34 -6.52 -4.31
N HIS A 35 6.23 -6.99 -3.44
CA HIS A 35 5.83 -7.81 -2.29
C HIS A 35 4.90 -7.06 -1.33
N LEU A 36 5.22 -5.79 -1.03
CA LEU A 36 4.35 -4.91 -0.24
C LEU A 36 2.99 -4.68 -0.92
N GLY A 37 2.98 -4.54 -2.24
CA GLY A 37 1.77 -4.41 -3.04
C GLY A 37 0.85 -5.62 -2.96
N GLU A 38 1.41 -6.83 -3.08
CA GLU A 38 0.66 -8.07 -2.90
C GLU A 38 0.08 -8.17 -1.48
N GLY A 39 0.87 -7.84 -0.46
CA GLY A 39 0.42 -7.79 0.93
C GLY A 39 -0.75 -6.82 1.12
N ALA A 40 -0.66 -5.61 0.58
CA ALA A 40 -1.72 -4.61 0.64
C ALA A 40 -3.01 -5.11 -0.02
N ARG A 41 -2.93 -5.75 -1.20
CA ARG A 41 -4.10 -6.33 -1.88
C ARG A 41 -4.75 -7.45 -1.04
N VAL A 42 -3.95 -8.29 -0.38
CA VAL A 42 -4.46 -9.35 0.51
C VAL A 42 -5.19 -8.74 1.70
N THR A 43 -4.62 -7.73 2.35
CA THR A 43 -5.27 -7.03 3.47
C THR A 43 -6.59 -6.39 3.08
N VAL A 44 -6.65 -5.72 1.92
CA VAL A 44 -7.90 -5.12 1.41
C VAL A 44 -8.98 -6.18 1.17
N ARG A 45 -8.61 -7.35 0.63
CA ARG A 45 -9.56 -8.46 0.44
C ARG A 45 -10.03 -9.07 1.76
N ASN A 46 -9.15 -9.16 2.76
CA ASN A 46 -9.52 -9.63 4.09
C ASN A 46 -10.47 -8.64 4.77
N ALA A 47 -10.19 -7.33 4.69
CA ALA A 47 -11.07 -6.29 5.23
C ALA A 47 -12.46 -6.34 4.58
N ARG A 48 -12.56 -6.58 3.26
CA ARG A 48 -13.83 -6.81 2.58
C ARG A 48 -14.59 -8.00 3.16
N LYS A 49 -13.90 -9.11 3.41
CA LYS A 49 -14.51 -10.33 3.97
C LYS A 49 -15.04 -10.06 5.39
N GLU A 50 -14.26 -9.39 6.24
CA GLU A 50 -14.67 -9.01 7.58
C GLU A 50 -15.89 -8.08 7.54
N ALA A 51 -15.88 -7.06 6.67
CA ALA A 51 -17.02 -6.17 6.50
C ALA A 51 -18.30 -6.92 6.07
N ASN A 52 -18.19 -7.85 5.11
CA ASN A 52 -19.33 -8.66 4.68
C ASN A 52 -19.82 -9.61 5.78
N ASP A 53 -18.91 -10.20 6.56
CA ASP A 53 -19.29 -11.03 7.71
C ASP A 53 -19.98 -10.20 8.80
N HIS A 54 -19.58 -8.95 9.00
CA HIS A 54 -20.27 -7.98 9.87
C HIS A 54 -21.66 -7.63 9.33
N ILE A 55 -21.81 -7.33 8.05
CA ILE A 55 -23.11 -7.04 7.42
C ILE A 55 -24.06 -8.21 7.62
N LYS A 56 -23.60 -9.45 7.38
CA LYS A 56 -24.41 -10.67 7.60
C LYS A 56 -24.84 -10.87 9.06
N LYS A 57 -24.02 -10.49 10.04
CA LYS A 57 -24.41 -10.52 11.46
C LYS A 57 -25.52 -9.53 11.74
N ILE A 58 -25.35 -8.27 11.30
CA ILE A 58 -26.34 -7.21 11.52
C ILE A 58 -27.65 -7.53 10.78
N GLN A 59 -27.58 -8.16 9.60
CA GLN A 59 -28.74 -8.66 8.86
C GLN A 59 -29.53 -9.71 9.66
N LYS A 60 -28.85 -10.59 10.40
CA LYS A 60 -29.52 -11.54 11.32
C LYS A 60 -30.11 -10.84 12.55
N ASP A 61 -29.50 -9.75 13.00
CA ASP A 61 -29.97 -8.95 14.14
C ASP A 61 -31.15 -8.03 13.77
N GLY A 62 -31.60 -8.02 12.51
CA GLY A 62 -32.81 -7.33 12.06
C GLY A 62 -32.60 -6.19 11.06
N LEU A 63 -31.42 -6.09 10.42
CA LEU A 63 -31.23 -5.11 9.33
C LEU A 63 -32.14 -5.43 8.14
N PRO A 64 -32.80 -4.43 7.53
CA PRO A 64 -33.50 -4.60 6.26
C PRO A 64 -32.59 -5.12 5.14
N GLU A 65 -33.10 -6.02 4.30
CA GLU A 65 -32.36 -6.58 3.16
C GLU A 65 -31.86 -5.50 2.18
N ASP A 66 -32.64 -4.43 1.98
CA ASP A 66 -32.23 -3.32 1.12
C ASP A 66 -31.00 -2.59 1.68
N MET A 67 -30.96 -2.32 2.99
CA MET A 67 -29.78 -1.70 3.61
C MET A 67 -28.57 -2.64 3.64
N ALA A 68 -28.78 -3.95 3.75
CA ALA A 68 -27.70 -4.92 3.68
C ALA A 68 -27.04 -4.92 2.29
N LYS A 69 -27.86 -4.88 1.23
CA LYS A 69 -27.37 -4.76 -0.16
C LYS A 69 -26.62 -3.47 -0.41
N ASP A 70 -27.18 -2.34 0.02
CA ASP A 70 -26.51 -1.04 -0.13
C ASP A 70 -25.14 -1.01 0.59
N ALA A 71 -25.06 -1.62 1.77
CA ALA A 71 -23.82 -1.74 2.51
C ALA A 71 -22.79 -2.65 1.81
N GLU A 72 -23.21 -3.79 1.26
CA GLU A 72 -22.34 -4.68 0.47
C GLU A 72 -21.81 -3.97 -0.79
N ASP A 73 -22.67 -3.23 -1.49
CA ASP A 73 -22.29 -2.45 -2.68
C ASP A 73 -21.29 -1.33 -2.32
N LEU A 74 -21.47 -0.68 -1.18
CA LEU A 74 -20.56 0.36 -0.71
C LEU A 74 -19.20 -0.23 -0.32
N VAL A 75 -19.20 -1.37 0.38
CA VAL A 75 -17.99 -2.12 0.71
C VAL A 75 -17.25 -2.55 -0.55
N GLN A 76 -17.96 -3.03 -1.57
CA GLN A 76 -17.37 -3.43 -2.85
C GLN A 76 -16.75 -2.22 -3.57
N LYS A 77 -17.47 -1.09 -3.67
CA LYS A 77 -16.94 0.15 -4.25
C LYS A 77 -15.69 0.65 -3.54
N MET A 78 -15.69 0.66 -2.20
CA MET A 78 -14.51 1.05 -1.43
C MET A 78 -13.34 0.10 -1.66
N THR A 79 -13.60 -1.21 -1.69
CA THR A 79 -12.56 -2.22 -1.96
C THR A 79 -11.92 -1.98 -3.32
N ASP A 80 -12.73 -1.78 -4.36
CA ASP A 80 -12.23 -1.56 -5.73
C ASP A 80 -11.44 -0.25 -5.84
N GLN A 81 -11.89 0.81 -5.16
CA GLN A 81 -11.17 2.08 -5.09
C GLN A 81 -9.80 1.92 -4.44
N TYR A 82 -9.71 1.22 -3.30
CA TYR A 82 -8.42 1.04 -2.62
C TYR A 82 -7.49 0.09 -3.37
N ILE A 83 -8.01 -0.93 -4.06
CA ILE A 83 -7.18 -1.77 -4.95
C ILE A 83 -6.59 -0.91 -6.07
N ALA A 84 -7.40 -0.04 -6.69
CA ALA A 84 -6.91 0.85 -7.74
C ALA A 84 -5.87 1.86 -7.21
N GLU A 85 -6.04 2.39 -6.01
CA GLU A 85 -5.05 3.28 -5.38
C GLU A 85 -3.75 2.56 -5.06
N VAL A 86 -3.80 1.33 -4.54
CA VAL A 86 -2.61 0.49 -4.32
C VAL A 86 -1.84 0.30 -5.62
N ASP A 87 -2.53 0.00 -6.72
CA ASP A 87 -1.92 -0.21 -8.03
C ASP A 87 -1.28 1.06 -8.59
N LYS A 88 -1.94 2.22 -8.45
CA LYS A 88 -1.35 3.52 -8.83
C LYS A 88 -0.09 3.83 -8.04
N VAL A 89 -0.11 3.60 -6.73
CA VAL A 89 1.04 3.88 -5.86
C VAL A 89 2.21 2.95 -6.20
N LEU A 90 1.93 1.67 -6.48
CA LEU A 90 2.93 0.70 -6.94
C LEU A 90 3.58 1.14 -8.25
N ASP A 91 2.77 1.44 -9.28
CA ASP A 91 3.27 1.86 -10.59
C ASP A 91 4.08 3.17 -10.50
N ARG A 92 3.60 4.13 -9.71
CA ARG A 92 4.35 5.37 -9.44
C ARG A 92 5.69 5.07 -8.77
N LYS A 93 5.71 4.20 -7.75
CA LYS A 93 6.93 3.89 -7.01
C LYS A 93 7.92 3.09 -7.85
N GLU A 94 7.45 2.17 -8.69
CA GLU A 94 8.30 1.46 -9.66
C GLU A 94 8.94 2.43 -10.65
N LYS A 95 8.15 3.35 -11.22
CA LYS A 95 8.67 4.39 -12.12
C LYS A 95 9.69 5.30 -11.42
N GLU A 96 9.43 5.75 -10.20
CA GLU A 96 10.38 6.54 -9.42
C GLU A 96 11.69 5.78 -9.14
N ILE A 97 11.62 4.49 -8.84
CA ILE A 97 12.80 3.67 -8.57
C ILE A 97 13.61 3.41 -9.85
N MET A 98 12.96 3.37 -11.02
CA MET A 98 13.60 3.07 -12.30
C MET A 98 14.06 4.33 -13.06
N THR A 99 13.43 5.48 -12.80
CA THR A 99 13.81 6.75 -13.42
C THR A 99 14.96 7.39 -12.62
N VAL A 100 15.88 8.06 -13.32
CA VAL A 100 17.03 8.79 -12.75
C VAL A 100 16.67 10.26 -12.62
#